data_AF-A0A5C6K2T9-F1
#
_entry.id   AF-A0A5C6K2T9-F1
#
_cell.length_a   1.000
_cell.length_b   1.000
_cell.length_c   1.000
_cell.angle_alpha   90.00
_cell.angle_beta   90.00
_cell.angle_gamma   90.00
#
_symmetry.space_group_name_H-M   'P 1'
#
loop_
_entity.id
_entity.type
_entity.pdbx_description
1 polymer ?
#
loop_
_entity_poly.entity_id
_entity_poly.type
_entity_poly.pdbx_seq_one_letter_code
_entity_poly.pdbx_strand_id
1 'polypeptide(L)'
;MKKLLFPLFMLAMIVTSCEKDPDMNKLDSDYSVYTDYDNSVHFNEFSTYYLPDSILVPDNSLKANYWKDENAQNIISAVAHEMEQKGYVRTEDKEKANVGIQLSYAQQRIQMTTGGWYGGWWDAGFWGPYWGGGWYYPYPVTYSYDTGTLIMEMVDLRQPADKSNQNKLPVIWHAYASGLLYGNSHFNMQLTLNAVNQAFAQSPYLSNKQ
;
A
#
# COMPACT_ATOMS: atom_id res chain seq x y z
N MET A 1 -71.98 47.37 3.18
CA MET A 1 -72.21 46.02 3.76
C MET A 1 -72.01 44.97 2.68
N LYS A 2 -71.34 43.85 3.03
CA LYS A 2 -71.05 42.61 2.25
C LYS A 2 -69.72 42.67 1.45
N LYS A 3 -68.61 42.14 2.01
CA LYS A 3 -68.11 40.74 2.07
C LYS A 3 -67.25 40.43 0.82
N LEU A 4 -65.92 40.47 0.97
CA LEU A 4 -65.00 39.31 1.12
C LEU A 4 -64.51 38.78 -0.23
N LEU A 5 -63.19 38.83 -0.47
CA LEU A 5 -62.33 37.67 -0.72
C LEU A 5 -60.91 38.12 -1.14
N PHE A 6 -59.93 37.79 -0.30
CA PHE A 6 -58.49 37.77 -0.60
C PHE A 6 -58.20 36.74 -1.70
N PRO A 7 -57.16 36.94 -2.51
CA PRO A 7 -56.14 35.89 -2.54
C PRO A 7 -54.70 36.40 -2.47
N LEU A 8 -54.00 35.75 -1.56
CA LEU A 8 -52.56 35.56 -1.41
C LEU A 8 -51.91 35.15 -2.75
N PHE A 9 -51.01 35.97 -3.30
CA PHE A 9 -50.11 35.54 -4.39
C PHE A 9 -48.68 35.45 -3.84
N MET A 10 -48.36 34.27 -3.33
CA MET A 10 -47.03 33.88 -2.88
C MET A 10 -46.17 33.64 -4.13
N LEU A 11 -45.29 34.60 -4.44
CA LEU A 11 -44.37 34.51 -5.57
C LEU A 11 -43.25 33.51 -5.23
N ALA A 12 -43.40 32.27 -5.69
CA ALA A 12 -42.37 31.24 -5.56
C ALA A 12 -41.20 31.55 -6.52
N MET A 13 -40.05 31.93 -5.97
CA MET A 13 -38.78 31.95 -6.69
C MET A 13 -38.31 30.52 -6.90
N ILE A 14 -38.49 29.99 -8.11
CA ILE A 14 -37.84 28.74 -8.54
C ILE A 14 -36.55 29.16 -9.26
N VAL A 15 -35.46 29.26 -8.50
CA VAL A 15 -34.11 29.21 -9.07
C VAL A 15 -33.85 27.76 -9.45
N THR A 16 -34.08 27.43 -10.72
CA THR A 16 -33.59 26.18 -11.29
C THR A 16 -32.08 26.31 -11.45
N SER A 17 -31.33 25.96 -10.41
CA SER A 17 -29.91 25.60 -10.56
C SER A 17 -29.88 24.32 -11.39
N CYS A 18 -29.73 24.45 -12.70
CA CYS A 18 -29.21 23.35 -13.52
C CYS A 18 -27.71 23.26 -13.24
N GLU A 19 -27.33 22.77 -12.06
CA GLU A 19 -26.02 22.13 -11.94
C GLU A 19 -26.06 20.94 -12.89
N LYS A 20 -25.20 21.00 -13.90
CA LYS A 20 -24.92 19.88 -14.78
C LYS A 20 -24.45 18.75 -13.87
N ASP A 21 -25.28 17.72 -13.69
CA ASP A 21 -24.91 16.55 -12.89
C ASP A 21 -23.50 16.11 -13.33
N PRO A 22 -22.52 16.12 -12.42
CA PRO A 22 -21.18 15.67 -12.78
C PRO A 22 -21.31 14.25 -13.31
N ASP A 23 -20.66 13.99 -14.44
CA ASP A 23 -20.65 12.69 -15.08
C ASP A 23 -19.92 11.69 -14.17
N MET A 24 -20.66 11.07 -13.26
CA MET A 24 -20.16 10.12 -12.25
C MET A 24 -19.57 8.86 -12.90
N ASN A 25 -19.74 8.66 -14.20
CA ASN A 25 -19.08 7.59 -14.96
C ASN A 25 -17.56 7.76 -15.07
N LYS A 26 -17.01 8.90 -14.62
CA LYS A 26 -15.55 9.14 -14.56
C LYS A 26 -14.93 8.95 -13.18
N LEU A 27 -15.71 8.53 -12.18
CA LEU A 27 -15.24 8.29 -10.81
C LEU A 27 -14.95 6.81 -10.51
N ASP A 28 -15.34 5.87 -11.36
CA ASP A 28 -15.03 4.45 -11.17
C ASP A 28 -13.61 4.16 -11.67
N SER A 29 -12.59 4.44 -10.84
CA SER A 29 -11.31 3.75 -11.02
C SER A 29 -11.52 2.27 -10.70
N ASP A 30 -11.15 1.36 -11.61
CA ASP A 30 -11.27 -0.09 -11.41
C ASP A 30 -10.57 -0.60 -10.12
N TYR A 31 -9.64 0.19 -9.57
CA TYR A 31 -8.90 -0.06 -8.34
C TYR A 31 -8.44 1.25 -7.69
N SER A 32 -8.08 1.23 -6.41
CA SER A 32 -7.52 2.38 -5.69
C SER A 32 -6.11 2.09 -5.20
N VAL A 33 -5.23 3.09 -5.21
CA VAL A 33 -3.83 2.98 -4.72
C VAL A 33 -3.55 4.05 -3.67
N TYR A 34 -3.14 3.61 -2.49
CA TYR A 34 -2.68 4.48 -1.40
C TYR A 34 -1.18 4.29 -1.20
N THR A 35 -0.49 5.39 -0.89
CA THR A 35 0.94 5.40 -0.52
C THR A 35 1.16 6.34 0.65
N ASP A 36 2.05 5.95 1.56
CA ASP A 36 2.54 6.78 2.66
C ASP A 36 4.03 6.54 2.87
N TYR A 37 4.71 7.46 3.55
CA TYR A 37 6.15 7.38 3.76
C TYR A 37 6.64 8.18 4.95
N ASP A 38 7.84 7.85 5.41
CA ASP A 38 8.56 8.64 6.41
C ASP A 38 9.21 9.86 5.76
N ASN A 39 8.73 11.06 6.11
CA ASN A 39 9.24 12.32 5.57
C ASN A 39 10.63 12.72 6.08
N SER A 40 11.17 12.01 7.09
CA SER A 40 12.53 12.21 7.60
C SER A 40 13.59 11.42 6.84
N VAL A 41 13.17 10.50 5.95
CA VAL A 41 14.06 9.60 5.22
C VAL A 41 14.54 10.23 3.92
N HIS A 42 15.86 10.24 3.73
CA HIS A 42 16.50 10.60 2.47
C HIS A 42 16.68 9.34 1.60
N PHE A 43 15.69 9.06 0.75
CA PHE A 43 15.66 7.84 -0.09
C PHE A 43 16.84 7.70 -1.07
N ASN A 44 17.57 8.79 -1.31
CA ASN A 44 18.75 8.79 -2.16
C ASN A 44 20.03 8.30 -1.47
N GLU A 45 20.00 8.09 -0.16
CA GLU A 45 21.11 7.48 0.59
C GLU A 45 21.16 5.95 0.43
N PHE A 46 20.08 5.33 -0.06
CA PHE A 46 20.01 3.88 -0.27
C PHE A 46 20.49 3.51 -1.68
N SER A 47 21.25 2.42 -1.78
CA SER A 47 21.75 1.90 -3.05
C SER A 47 21.27 0.49 -3.35
N THR A 48 21.24 -0.39 -2.35
CA THR A 48 20.91 -1.81 -2.53
C THR A 48 19.60 -2.18 -1.84
N TYR A 49 18.84 -3.08 -2.46
CA TYR A 49 17.62 -3.63 -1.87
C TYR A 49 17.55 -5.16 -1.96
N TYR A 50 16.88 -5.78 -1.00
CA TYR A 50 16.48 -7.19 -1.05
C TYR A 50 14.97 -7.29 -1.22
N LEU A 51 14.53 -8.16 -2.14
CA LEU A 51 13.12 -8.46 -2.40
C LEU A 51 12.95 -9.98 -2.43
N PRO A 52 12.16 -10.58 -1.53
CA PRO A 52 11.84 -12.01 -1.58
C PRO A 52 11.24 -12.44 -2.93
N ASP A 53 11.47 -13.69 -3.29
CA ASP A 53 10.95 -14.36 -4.51
C ASP A 53 9.51 -14.88 -4.35
N SER A 54 8.77 -14.36 -3.38
CA SER A 54 7.42 -14.79 -3.05
C SER A 54 6.58 -13.66 -2.48
N ILE A 55 5.25 -13.86 -2.47
CA ILE A 55 4.27 -12.92 -1.90
C ILE A 55 3.60 -13.60 -0.71
N LEU A 56 3.54 -12.94 0.44
CA LEU A 56 2.92 -13.49 1.63
C LEU A 56 1.41 -13.42 1.46
N VAL A 57 0.73 -14.53 1.68
CA VAL A 57 -0.73 -14.61 1.66
C VAL A 57 -1.19 -14.78 3.10
N PRO A 58 -1.63 -13.70 3.76
CA PRO A 58 -1.94 -13.79 5.17
C PRO A 58 -3.32 -14.44 5.36
N ASP A 59 -3.41 -15.35 6.34
CA ASP A 59 -4.63 -16.00 6.76
C ASP A 59 -4.83 -16.04 8.29
N ASN A 60 -6.00 -16.49 8.73
CA ASN A 60 -6.34 -16.55 10.17
C ASN A 60 -5.49 -17.56 10.97
N SER A 61 -4.63 -18.36 10.34
CA SER A 61 -3.73 -19.29 11.04
C SER A 61 -2.51 -18.59 11.63
N LEU A 62 -2.24 -17.34 11.23
CA LEU A 62 -1.10 -16.53 11.64
C LEU A 62 0.27 -17.15 11.30
N LYS A 63 0.28 -18.18 10.45
CA LYS A 63 1.49 -18.79 9.89
C LYS A 63 1.76 -18.21 8.51
N ALA A 64 3.03 -18.06 8.18
CA ALA A 64 3.40 -17.60 6.85
C ALA A 64 3.00 -18.61 5.77
N ASN A 65 2.17 -18.15 4.83
CA ASN A 65 1.84 -18.84 3.59
C ASN A 65 2.31 -17.98 2.42
N TYR A 66 2.82 -18.60 1.36
CA TYR A 66 3.51 -17.90 0.28
C TYR A 66 2.96 -18.27 -1.09
N TRP A 67 2.62 -17.25 -1.87
CA TRP A 67 2.29 -17.33 -3.29
C TRP A 67 3.56 -17.21 -4.14
N LYS A 68 3.77 -18.18 -5.03
CA LYS A 68 5.05 -18.37 -5.77
C LYS A 68 4.90 -18.74 -7.25
N ASP A 69 3.68 -18.83 -7.77
CA ASP A 69 3.46 -19.20 -9.17
C ASP A 69 3.90 -18.10 -10.15
N GLU A 70 3.68 -18.31 -11.45
CA GLU A 70 4.01 -17.35 -12.51
C GLU A 70 3.37 -15.97 -12.27
N ASN A 71 2.16 -15.91 -11.74
CA ASN A 71 1.49 -14.65 -11.45
C ASN A 71 2.20 -13.90 -10.33
N ALA A 72 2.60 -14.59 -9.25
CA ALA A 72 3.41 -14.00 -8.20
C ALA A 72 4.74 -13.45 -8.75
N GLN A 73 5.42 -14.22 -9.61
CA GLN A 73 6.68 -13.81 -10.22
C GLN A 73 6.53 -12.58 -11.12
N ASN A 74 5.41 -12.44 -11.84
CA ASN A 74 5.14 -11.26 -12.66
C ASN A 74 5.01 -9.99 -11.81
N ILE A 75 4.33 -10.07 -10.66
CA ILE A 75 4.20 -8.94 -9.73
C ILE A 75 5.56 -8.58 -9.11
N ILE A 76 6.31 -9.58 -8.63
CA ILE A 76 7.66 -9.39 -8.06
C ILE A 76 8.59 -8.75 -9.09
N SER A 77 8.51 -9.19 -10.36
CA SER A 77 9.32 -8.64 -11.45
C SER A 77 8.95 -7.21 -11.77
N ALA A 78 7.66 -6.84 -11.72
CA ALA A 78 7.23 -5.46 -11.90
C ALA A 78 7.76 -4.54 -10.79
N VAL A 79 7.69 -4.97 -9.53
CA VAL A 79 8.27 -4.22 -8.40
C VAL A 79 9.78 -4.09 -8.56
N ALA A 80 10.47 -5.15 -8.97
CA ALA A 80 11.91 -5.11 -9.21
C ALA A 80 12.28 -4.14 -10.35
N HIS A 81 11.49 -4.13 -11.43
CA HIS A 81 11.67 -3.21 -12.54
C HIS A 81 11.50 -1.75 -12.09
N GLU A 82 10.46 -1.43 -11.33
CA GLU A 82 10.26 -0.08 -10.79
C GLU A 82 11.43 0.35 -9.88
N MET A 83 11.90 -0.53 -9.00
CA MET A 83 13.07 -0.25 -8.15
C MET A 83 14.34 0.06 -8.97
N GLU A 84 14.57 -0.69 -10.06
CA GLU A 84 15.66 -0.41 -11.01
C GLU A 84 15.47 0.93 -11.72
N GLN A 85 14.24 1.27 -12.13
CA GLN A 85 13.93 2.58 -12.72
C GLN A 85 14.14 3.73 -11.73
N LYS A 86 13.96 3.49 -10.42
CA LYS A 86 14.27 4.44 -9.36
C LYS A 86 15.77 4.47 -8.97
N GLY A 87 16.55 3.54 -9.51
CA GLY A 87 18.02 3.46 -9.48
C GLY A 87 18.61 2.56 -8.40
N TYR A 88 17.79 1.78 -7.71
CA TYR A 88 18.25 0.82 -6.72
C TYR A 88 18.74 -0.49 -7.38
N VAL A 89 19.72 -1.14 -6.75
CA VAL A 89 20.31 -2.39 -7.22
C VAL A 89 19.84 -3.54 -6.36
N ARG A 90 19.26 -4.58 -6.98
CA ARG A 90 18.83 -5.78 -6.25
C ARG A 90 20.05 -6.60 -5.79
N THR A 91 19.99 -7.11 -4.56
CA THR A 91 20.94 -8.09 -4.02
C THR A 91 20.20 -9.36 -3.61
N GLU A 92 20.84 -10.51 -3.83
CA GLU A 92 20.37 -11.81 -3.31
C GLU A 92 20.80 -12.03 -1.84
N ASP A 93 21.77 -11.24 -1.39
CA ASP A 93 22.25 -11.26 -0.01
C ASP A 93 21.50 -10.20 0.81
N LYS A 94 20.53 -10.67 1.61
CA LYS A 94 19.70 -9.83 2.48
C LYS A 94 20.52 -9.03 3.49
N GLU A 95 21.66 -9.55 3.96
CA GLU A 95 22.51 -8.87 4.95
C GLU A 95 23.29 -7.69 4.33
N LYS A 96 23.42 -7.64 3.00
CA LYS A 96 24.07 -6.54 2.27
C LYS A 96 23.11 -5.48 1.75
N ALA A 97 21.80 -5.67 1.92
CA ALA A 97 20.80 -4.72 1.47
C ALA A 97 20.71 -3.51 2.42
N ASN A 98 20.56 -2.30 1.87
CA ASN A 98 20.25 -1.13 2.69
C ASN A 98 18.76 -1.10 3.05
N VAL A 99 17.91 -1.56 2.13
CA VAL A 99 16.45 -1.63 2.33
C VAL A 99 15.89 -3.00 1.96
N GLY A 100 14.81 -3.38 2.62
CA GLY A 100 14.00 -4.55 2.26
C GLY A 100 12.70 -4.11 1.59
N ILE A 101 12.26 -4.85 0.57
CA ILE A 101 10.92 -4.72 0.00
C ILE A 101 10.16 -6.02 0.29
N GLN A 102 8.97 -5.91 0.86
CA GLN A 102 8.08 -7.05 1.08
C GLN A 102 6.73 -6.86 0.44
N LEU A 103 6.17 -7.96 -0.06
CA LEU A 103 4.89 -8.00 -0.74
C LEU A 103 3.93 -8.93 -0.01
N SER A 104 2.70 -8.50 0.19
CA SER A 104 1.64 -9.34 0.74
C SER A 104 0.36 -9.20 -0.09
N TYR A 105 -0.42 -10.26 -0.19
CA TYR A 105 -1.68 -10.25 -0.92
C TYR A 105 -2.83 -10.81 -0.06
N ALA A 106 -3.82 -9.97 0.21
CA ALA A 106 -4.97 -10.32 1.03
C ALA A 106 -6.01 -11.11 0.22
N GLN A 107 -6.03 -12.43 0.36
CA GLN A 107 -7.07 -13.30 -0.25
C GLN A 107 -8.38 -13.34 0.55
N GLN A 108 -8.39 -12.77 1.75
CA GLN A 108 -9.56 -12.58 2.59
C GLN A 108 -9.41 -11.25 3.33
N ARG A 109 -10.47 -10.77 3.98
CA ARG A 109 -10.38 -9.58 4.83
C ARG A 109 -9.42 -9.84 5.99
N ILE A 110 -8.47 -8.94 6.20
CA ILE A 110 -7.44 -9.07 7.23
C ILE A 110 -7.48 -7.83 8.11
N GLN A 111 -7.63 -8.04 9.41
CA GLN A 111 -7.39 -7.01 10.41
C GLN A 111 -6.03 -7.28 11.03
N MET A 112 -5.06 -6.40 10.79
CA MET A 112 -3.77 -6.54 11.47
C MET A 112 -3.88 -5.96 12.88
N THR A 113 -3.87 -6.85 13.88
CA THR A 113 -3.49 -6.49 15.24
C THR A 113 -1.98 -6.60 15.36
N THR A 114 -1.31 -5.61 15.94
CA THR A 114 0.14 -5.63 16.15
C THR A 114 0.54 -6.86 16.97
N GLY A 115 1.44 -7.69 16.42
CA GLY A 115 1.91 -8.93 17.04
C GLY A 115 0.96 -10.11 16.77
N GLY A 116 1.44 -11.14 16.09
CA GLY A 116 0.67 -12.36 15.87
C GLY A 116 1.20 -13.28 14.78
N TRP A 117 1.89 -12.75 13.77
CA TRP A 117 2.39 -13.54 12.63
C TRP A 117 3.75 -14.16 12.92
N TYR A 118 3.90 -15.45 12.64
CA TYR A 118 5.14 -16.19 12.86
C TYR A 118 5.67 -16.79 11.54
N GLY A 119 6.98 -16.61 11.30
CA GLY A 119 7.71 -17.30 10.23
C GLY A 119 7.68 -16.64 8.84
N GLY A 120 7.27 -15.38 8.74
CA GLY A 120 7.36 -14.62 7.49
C GLY A 120 7.68 -13.16 7.70
N TRP A 121 7.70 -12.36 6.64
CA TRP A 121 8.13 -10.96 6.73
C TRP A 121 7.13 -10.00 7.37
N TRP A 122 6.02 -10.50 7.91
CA TRP A 122 5.21 -9.77 8.91
C TRP A 122 5.72 -9.96 10.34
N ASP A 123 6.70 -10.85 10.53
CA ASP A 123 7.57 -10.91 11.70
C ASP A 123 8.88 -10.16 11.38
N ALA A 124 9.16 -9.09 12.13
CA ALA A 124 10.37 -8.28 11.91
C ALA A 124 11.66 -9.10 12.02
N GLY A 125 11.65 -10.21 12.78
CA GLY A 125 12.78 -11.12 12.91
C GLY A 125 13.21 -11.77 11.58
N PHE A 126 12.32 -11.83 10.57
CA PHE A 126 12.68 -12.28 9.23
C PHE A 126 13.83 -11.46 8.62
N TRP A 127 13.86 -10.15 8.89
CA TRP A 127 14.83 -9.21 8.33
C TRP A 127 16.18 -9.20 9.04
N GLY A 128 16.29 -9.93 10.16
CA GLY A 128 17.54 -10.09 10.89
C GLY A 128 17.30 -10.20 12.40
N PRO A 129 18.24 -10.83 13.14
CA PRO A 129 18.10 -11.06 14.58
C PRO A 129 18.09 -9.78 15.41
N TYR A 130 18.60 -8.66 14.85
CA TYR A 130 18.59 -7.35 15.51
C TYR A 130 17.16 -6.81 15.72
N TRP A 131 16.20 -7.18 14.88
CA TRP A 131 14.84 -6.61 14.84
C TRP A 131 13.84 -7.24 15.81
N GLY A 132 14.33 -7.84 16.90
CA GLY A 132 13.49 -8.52 17.90
C GLY A 132 12.54 -7.60 18.70
N GLY A 133 12.66 -6.27 18.55
CA GLY A 133 11.75 -5.28 19.11
C GLY A 133 10.46 -5.08 18.30
N GLY A 134 10.35 -5.72 17.12
CA GLY A 134 9.18 -5.66 16.25
C GLY A 134 9.21 -4.49 15.27
N TRP A 135 8.03 -4.06 14.81
CA TRP A 135 7.88 -3.00 13.82
C TRP A 135 7.89 -1.59 14.41
N TYR A 136 8.38 -0.63 13.65
CA TYR A 136 8.26 0.80 13.91
C TYR A 136 7.61 1.49 12.71
N TYR A 137 6.45 2.11 12.95
CA TYR A 137 5.74 2.93 11.97
C TYR A 137 5.82 4.39 12.41
N PRO A 138 6.54 5.26 11.68
CA PRO A 138 6.65 6.69 11.98
C PRO A 138 5.38 7.48 11.62
N TYR A 139 4.37 6.84 11.02
CA TYR A 139 3.08 7.39 10.60
C TYR A 139 1.91 6.54 11.17
N PRO A 140 0.71 7.12 11.35
CA PRO A 140 -0.44 6.38 11.85
C PRO A 140 -0.89 5.31 10.85
N VAL A 141 -1.02 4.07 11.31
CA VAL A 141 -1.47 2.94 10.50
C VAL A 141 -2.63 2.22 11.18
N THR A 142 -3.79 2.24 10.52
CA THR A 142 -4.92 1.37 10.84
C THR A 142 -5.16 0.42 9.67
N TYR A 143 -4.72 -0.82 9.83
CA TYR A 143 -4.73 -1.83 8.78
C TYR A 143 -5.97 -2.71 8.84
N SER A 144 -6.97 -2.36 8.03
CA SER A 144 -8.03 -3.30 7.62
C SER A 144 -7.95 -3.41 6.11
N TYR A 145 -7.45 -4.54 5.62
CA TYR A 145 -7.37 -4.80 4.20
C TYR A 145 -8.54 -5.67 3.77
N ASP A 146 -9.27 -5.22 2.75
CA ASP A 146 -10.31 -6.03 2.14
C ASP A 146 -9.68 -7.09 1.23
N THR A 147 -10.47 -8.11 0.90
CA THR A 147 -10.09 -9.15 -0.05
C THR A 147 -9.70 -8.52 -1.39
N GLY A 148 -8.63 -9.01 -2.01
CA GLY A 148 -8.14 -8.48 -3.27
C GLY A 148 -7.22 -7.27 -3.13
N THR A 149 -6.48 -7.19 -2.02
CA THR A 149 -5.55 -6.09 -1.76
C THR A 149 -4.10 -6.54 -1.89
N LEU A 150 -3.32 -5.86 -2.73
CA LEU A 150 -1.86 -5.96 -2.76
C LEU A 150 -1.27 -4.95 -1.78
N ILE A 151 -0.34 -5.39 -0.96
CA ILE A 151 0.35 -4.58 0.05
C ILE A 151 1.85 -4.64 -0.26
N MET A 152 2.50 -3.49 -0.22
CA MET A 152 3.93 -3.33 -0.50
C MET A 152 4.54 -2.45 0.59
N GLU A 153 5.60 -2.91 1.22
CA GLU A 153 6.29 -2.19 2.28
C GLU A 153 7.79 -2.15 2.00
N MET A 154 8.40 -0.99 2.25
CA MET A 154 9.84 -0.80 2.24
C MET A 154 10.33 -0.57 3.67
N VAL A 155 11.39 -1.26 4.05
CA VAL A 155 11.98 -1.21 5.40
C VAL A 155 13.42 -0.76 5.34
N ASP A 156 13.86 0.08 6.29
CA ASP A 156 15.29 0.43 6.42
C ASP A 156 16.01 -0.66 7.21
N LEU A 157 16.92 -1.39 6.55
CA LEU A 157 17.69 -2.48 7.14
C LEU A 157 18.98 -1.98 7.80
N ARG A 158 19.30 -0.69 7.71
CA ARG A 158 20.41 -0.09 8.44
C ARG A 158 20.04 0.01 9.91
N GLN A 159 20.97 -0.36 10.79
CA GLN A 159 20.74 -0.22 12.22
C GLN A 159 20.69 1.28 12.59
N PRO A 160 19.63 1.75 13.29
CA PRO A 160 19.49 3.15 13.64
C PRO A 160 20.63 3.59 14.56
N ALA A 161 21.17 4.79 14.31
CA ALA A 161 22.18 5.38 15.16
C ALA A 161 21.61 5.85 16.52
N ASP A 162 20.31 6.19 16.56
CA ASP A 162 19.60 6.58 17.77
C ASP A 162 19.00 5.37 18.50
N LYS A 163 19.08 5.38 19.83
CA LYS A 163 18.60 4.32 20.73
C LYS A 163 17.11 4.43 21.07
N SER A 164 16.45 5.54 20.72
CA SER A 164 15.04 5.80 21.09
C SER A 164 14.05 4.74 20.56
N ASN A 165 14.38 4.05 19.46
CA ASN A 165 13.64 2.91 18.90
C ASN A 165 14.54 1.69 18.61
N GLN A 166 15.54 1.47 19.48
CA GLN A 166 16.50 0.39 19.31
C GLN A 166 15.81 -0.97 19.08
N ASN A 167 16.33 -1.77 18.15
CA ASN A 167 15.84 -3.10 17.78
C ASN A 167 14.44 -3.14 17.12
N LYS A 168 13.83 -2.00 16.76
CA LYS A 168 12.60 -1.98 15.96
C LYS A 168 12.89 -1.68 14.50
N LEU A 169 12.27 -2.44 13.60
CA LEU A 169 12.46 -2.30 12.16
C LEU A 169 11.53 -1.20 11.60
N PRO A 170 12.07 -0.09 11.08
CA PRO A 170 11.26 0.99 10.52
C PRO A 170 10.67 0.61 9.16
N VAL A 171 9.37 0.84 8.98
CA VAL A 171 8.72 0.83 7.66
C VAL A 171 8.73 2.25 7.10
N ILE A 172 9.57 2.51 6.10
CA ILE A 172 9.87 3.85 5.59
C ILE A 172 9.01 4.25 4.39
N TRP A 173 8.43 3.28 3.69
CA TRP A 173 7.42 3.51 2.65
C TRP A 173 6.42 2.37 2.68
N HIS A 174 5.14 2.71 2.47
CA HIS A 174 4.05 1.76 2.48
C HIS A 174 3.10 2.10 1.34
N ALA A 175 2.65 1.07 0.63
CA ALA A 175 1.60 1.18 -0.36
C ALA A 175 0.62 0.02 -0.27
N TYR A 176 -0.64 0.29 -0.55
CA TYR A 176 -1.61 -0.77 -0.79
C TYR A 176 -2.53 -0.40 -1.94
N ALA A 177 -2.95 -1.42 -2.68
CA ALA A 177 -3.89 -1.30 -3.77
C ALA A 177 -5.06 -2.26 -3.58
N SER A 178 -6.29 -1.73 -3.56
CA SER A 178 -7.52 -2.48 -3.36
C SER A 178 -8.40 -2.45 -4.62
N GLY A 179 -9.36 -3.37 -4.73
CA GLY A 179 -10.21 -3.49 -5.92
C GLY A 179 -9.58 -4.31 -7.06
N LEU A 180 -8.57 -5.12 -6.76
CA LEU A 180 -7.82 -5.87 -7.81
C LEU A 180 -8.55 -7.12 -8.34
N LEU A 181 -9.81 -7.31 -7.95
CA LEU A 181 -10.63 -8.43 -8.36
C LEU A 181 -11.63 -8.01 -9.44
N TYR A 182 -11.79 -8.87 -10.44
CA TYR A 182 -12.91 -8.82 -11.37
C TYR A 182 -14.07 -9.67 -10.85
N GLY A 183 -15.31 -9.19 -11.01
CA GLY A 183 -16.52 -9.97 -10.67
C GLY A 183 -16.59 -10.42 -9.20
N ASN A 184 -15.95 -9.67 -8.29
CA ASN A 184 -15.86 -9.92 -6.84
C ASN A 184 -14.99 -11.11 -6.38
N SER A 185 -14.35 -11.87 -7.28
CA SER A 185 -13.59 -13.07 -6.88
C SER A 185 -12.43 -13.45 -7.79
N HIS A 186 -12.36 -12.93 -9.01
CA HIS A 186 -11.32 -13.32 -9.97
C HIS A 186 -10.12 -12.37 -9.89
N PHE A 187 -8.95 -12.93 -9.60
CA PHE A 187 -7.70 -12.18 -9.63
C PHE A 187 -7.46 -11.54 -11.01
N ASN A 188 -7.24 -10.23 -11.05
CA ASN A 188 -6.94 -9.51 -12.29
C ASN A 188 -5.47 -9.06 -12.31
N MET A 189 -4.66 -9.76 -13.11
CA MET A 189 -3.23 -9.47 -13.21
C MET A 189 -2.96 -8.08 -13.78
N GLN A 190 -3.71 -7.64 -14.79
CA GLN A 190 -3.46 -6.35 -15.42
C GLN A 190 -3.72 -5.20 -14.44
N LEU A 191 -4.82 -5.25 -13.67
CA LEU A 191 -5.09 -4.25 -12.64
C LEU A 191 -4.01 -4.25 -11.56
N THR A 192 -3.54 -5.45 -11.17
CA THR A 192 -2.47 -5.58 -10.17
C THR A 192 -1.15 -4.97 -10.65
N LEU A 193 -0.75 -5.21 -11.90
CA LEU A 193 0.46 -4.61 -12.48
C LEU A 193 0.33 -3.09 -12.65
N ASN A 194 -0.85 -2.61 -13.07
CA ASN A 194 -1.11 -1.17 -13.15
C ASN A 194 -1.03 -0.50 -11.77
N ALA A 195 -1.53 -1.17 -10.73
CA ALA A 195 -1.46 -0.69 -9.36
C ALA A 195 -0.02 -0.61 -8.83
N VAL A 196 0.84 -1.58 -9.17
CA VAL A 196 2.28 -1.50 -8.88
C VAL A 196 2.88 -0.24 -9.51
N ASN A 197 2.70 -0.06 -10.82
CA ASN A 197 3.26 1.09 -11.54
C ASN A 197 2.75 2.41 -10.96
N GLN A 198 1.45 2.49 -10.64
CA GLN A 198 0.85 3.68 -10.05
C GLN A 198 1.43 3.99 -8.66
N ALA A 199 1.64 2.99 -7.80
CA ALA A 199 2.23 3.19 -6.48
C ALA A 199 3.63 3.82 -6.55
N PHE A 200 4.46 3.39 -7.50
CA PHE A 200 5.80 3.98 -7.72
C PHE A 200 5.75 5.35 -8.43
N ALA A 201 4.80 5.54 -9.35
CA ALA A 201 4.58 6.83 -10.01
C ALA A 201 4.15 7.93 -9.04
N GLN A 202 3.25 7.61 -8.10
CA GLN A 202 2.80 8.56 -7.07
C GLN A 202 3.79 8.72 -5.90
N SER A 203 4.91 7.99 -5.93
CA SER A 203 6.02 8.08 -4.97
C SER A 203 7.29 8.66 -5.62
N PRO A 204 7.28 9.92 -6.09
CA PRO A 204 8.44 10.50 -6.79
C PRO A 204 9.66 10.67 -5.88
N TYR A 205 9.46 10.82 -4.57
CA TYR A 205 10.52 10.92 -3.55
C TYR A 205 11.30 9.61 -3.36
N LEU A 206 10.73 8.47 -3.75
CA LEU A 206 11.37 7.15 -3.67
C LEU A 206 12.28 7.00 -4.89
N SER A 207 13.46 7.62 -4.86
CA SER A 207 14.50 7.45 -5.88
C SER A 207 15.89 7.76 -5.32
N ASN A 208 16.91 7.09 -5.87
CA ASN A 208 18.30 7.44 -5.63
C ASN A 208 19.00 8.14 -6.81
N LYS A 209 18.25 8.41 -7.88
CA LYS A 209 18.71 9.23 -8.99
C LYS A 209 18.58 10.69 -8.57
N GLN A 210 19.68 11.45 -8.65
CA GLN A 210 19.69 12.90 -8.46
C GLN A 210 19.23 13.64 -9.73
#